data_AF-A0A524QJ14-F1
#
_entry.id   AF-A0A524QJ14-F1
#
_cell.length_a   1.000
_cell.length_b   1.000
_cell.length_c   1.000
_cell.angle_alpha   90.00
_cell.angle_beta   90.00
_cell.angle_gamma   90.00
#
_symmetry.space_group_name_H-M   'P 1'
#
loop_
_entity.id
_entity.type
_entity.pdbx_description
1 polymer ?
#
loop_
_entity_poly.entity_id
_entity_poly.type
_entity_poly.pdbx_seq_one_letter_code
_entity_poly.pdbx_strand_id
1 'polypeptide(L)' 'MPKDSSPTIQGFRVRAVRVPMTEPHKTASGVITESPLVLTDVV' A
#
# COMPACT_ATOMS: atom_id res chain seq x y z
N MET A 1 27.86 7.45 -22.78
CA MET A 1 26.39 7.47 -22.60
C MET A 1 26.05 8.74 -21.85
N PRO A 2 25.17 9.62 -22.35
CA PRO A 2 24.78 10.81 -21.60
C PRO A 2 24.14 10.34 -20.30
N LYS A 3 24.61 10.88 -19.17
CA LYS A 3 24.18 10.51 -17.82
C LYS A 3 22.92 11.29 -17.41
N ASP A 4 22.05 11.58 -18.38
CA ASP A 4 20.91 12.47 -18.19
C ASP A 4 19.63 11.75 -18.63
N SER A 5 18.91 11.21 -17.63
CA SER A 5 17.44 11.03 -17.60
C SER A 5 16.97 10.03 -16.53
N SER A 6 17.68 9.87 -15.41
CA SER A 6 17.09 9.13 -14.29
C SER A 6 15.96 9.96 -13.67
N PRO A 7 14.76 9.39 -13.49
CA PRO A 7 13.65 10.11 -12.86
C PRO A 7 14.05 10.53 -11.45
N THR A 8 13.77 11.80 -11.12
CA THR A 8 14.02 12.36 -9.80
C THR A 8 12.71 12.44 -9.06
N ILE A 9 12.64 11.84 -7.87
CA ILE A 9 11.47 11.90 -6.99
C ILE A 9 11.20 13.36 -6.63
N GLN A 10 10.03 13.86 -6.98
CA GLN A 10 9.56 15.21 -6.64
C GLN A 10 8.71 15.19 -5.37
N GLY A 11 8.07 14.06 -5.09
CA GLY A 11 7.32 13.86 -3.85
C GLY A 11 6.71 12.49 -3.75
N PHE A 12 6.06 12.22 -2.63
CA PHE A 12 5.25 11.03 -2.47
C PHE A 12 4.00 11.30 -1.65
N ARG A 13 2.96 10.52 -1.90
CA ARG A 13 1.70 10.55 -1.16
C ARG A 13 1.46 9.20 -0.51
N VAL A 14 1.09 9.23 0.77
CA VAL A 14 0.76 8.03 1.53
C VAL A 14 -0.73 8.02 1.82
N ARG A 15 -1.39 6.88 1.56
CA ARG A 15 -2.80 6.67 1.82
C ARG A 15 -2.99 5.37 2.61
N ALA A 16 -3.43 5.49 3.86
CA ALA A 16 -3.84 4.34 4.66
C ALA A 16 -5.28 3.94 4.27
N VAL A 17 -5.49 2.67 3.97
CA VAL A 17 -6.81 2.15 3.60
C VAL A 17 -7.10 0.85 4.36
N ARG A 18 -8.36 0.65 4.74
CA ARG A 18 -8.85 -0.63 5.25
C ARG A 18 -9.71 -1.27 4.18
N VAL A 19 -9.27 -2.39 3.65
CA VAL A 19 -9.98 -3.11 2.60
C VAL A 19 -10.76 -4.25 3.26
N PRO A 20 -12.08 -4.35 3.07
CA PRO A 20 -12.83 -5.49 3.58
C PRO A 20 -12.32 -6.78 2.93
N MET A 21 -12.16 -7.83 3.73
CA MET A 21 -11.86 -9.17 3.22
C MET A 21 -13.07 -9.70 2.45
N THR A 22 -12.86 -10.36 1.31
CA THR A 22 -13.94 -11.03 0.57
C THR A 22 -14.69 -12.04 1.45
N GLU A 23 -13.94 -12.77 2.27
CA GLU A 23 -14.46 -13.68 3.29
C GLU A 23 -13.69 -13.46 4.60
N PRO A 24 -14.36 -13.39 5.77
CA PRO A 24 -13.68 -13.30 7.06
C PRO A 24 -12.76 -14.49 7.31
N HIS A 25 -11.50 -14.22 7.67
CA HIS A 25 -10.51 -15.26 7.90
C HIS A 25 -10.36 -15.58 9.40
N LYS A 26 -10.59 -16.84 9.79
CA LYS A 26 -10.45 -17.28 11.18
C LYS A 26 -9.00 -17.64 11.49
N THR A 27 -8.50 -17.10 12.60
CA THR A 27 -7.18 -17.39 13.17
C THR A 27 -7.34 -17.95 14.58
N ALA A 28 -6.26 -18.44 15.19
CA ALA A 28 -6.28 -18.89 16.58
C ALA A 28 -6.64 -17.76 17.58
N SER A 29 -6.39 -16.50 17.20
CA SER A 29 -6.58 -15.33 18.06
C SER A 29 -7.86 -14.53 17.77
N GLY A 30 -8.68 -14.95 16.80
CA GLY A 30 -9.89 -14.24 16.40
C GLY A 30 -10.14 -14.25 14.89
N VAL A 31 -11.01 -13.35 14.43
CA VAL A 31 -11.42 -13.26 13.01
C VAL A 31 -10.90 -11.97 12.40
N ILE A 32 -10.25 -12.06 11.25
CA ILE A 32 -9.79 -10.93 10.46
C ILE A 32 -10.85 -10.62 9.39
N THR A 33 -11.46 -9.45 9.48
CA THR A 33 -12.51 -8.99 8.54
C THR A 33 -12.03 -7.90 7.59
N GLU A 34 -10.89 -7.27 7.89
CA GLU A 34 -10.31 -6.19 7.10
C GLU A 34 -8.81 -6.43 6.91
N SER A 35 -8.31 -6.08 5.72
CA SER A 35 -6.90 -6.03 5.37
C SER A 35 -6.44 -4.56 5.38
N PRO A 36 -5.65 -4.13 6.37
CA PRO A 36 -5.06 -2.80 6.38
C PRO A 36 -3.92 -2.72 5.36
N LEU A 37 -4.00 -1.75 4.44
CA LEU A 37 -2.97 -1.50 3.43
C LEU A 37 -2.49 -0.05 3.49
N VAL A 38 -1.26 0.16 3.01
CA VAL A 38 -0.70 1.48 2.78
C VAL A 38 -0.36 1.60 1.30
N LEU A 39 -1.00 2.55 0.61
CA LEU A 39 -0.71 2.88 -0.78
C LEU A 39 0.26 4.07 -0.82
N THR A 40 1.35 3.90 -1.54
CA THR A 40 2.37 4.94 -1.71
C THR A 40 2.46 5.32 -3.18
N ASP A 41 2.14 6.57 -3.49
CA ASP A 41 2.28 7.14 -4.83
C ASP A 41 3.56 7.96 -4.87
N VAL A 42 4.40 7.78 -5.89
CA VAL A 42 5.62 8.59 -6.13
C VAL A 42 5.36 9.48 -7.34
N VAL A 43 5.67 10.77 -7.19
CA VAL A 43 5.52 11.81 -8.22
C VAL A 43 6.89 12.39 -8.56
#